data_AF-A0A536FQJ8-F1
#
_entry.id   AF-A0A536FQJ8-F1
#
_cell.length_a   1.000
_cell.length_b   1.000
_cell.length_c   1.000
_cell.angle_alpha   90.00
_cell.angle_beta   90.00
_cell.angle_gamma   90.00
#
_symmetry.space_group_name_H-M   'P 1'
#
loop_
_entity.id
_entity.type
_entity.pdbx_description
1 polymer ?
#
loop_
_entity_poly.entity_id
_entity_poly.type
_entity_poly.pdbx_seq_one_letter_code
_entity_poly.pdbx_strand_id
1 'polypeptide(L)'
;MLLISCGLRRTLPAASRLVGRASFHALLVLVVGAGIALERADTSAAATPVCGTLPAGTTTWTNAGSPFQICTSGITVPGGATLVIDGATGPVEVNALGFGGISVNGGRLQTANTSTNAVTFTGPTATAGSWVGLSFTQDSSSNKGNGALNNVTISSASTGISISSGALSTVGSTSFGLVLANVTISNTSGDGISASSTPISVSGGAITNYGSRGISFSSHNLTVDGMTISNTTLPSGSLEGILASGISARQVSITNNTIDGAGTFGMSLFSPSNVSPATFTLTGNTVKNSGAANLALSRQPHPAVRLISMIAAFGSTGVDGNHGNSNGLDAIAFDGTLTSSATWVTPTNSASDHLLGHLVVNGLTIASGAILTLPANAVVKTLSTLTFQGATLDATAGGATITTLRDNSVGPVTCPSALVTGCSPAAGDWGTLSFTQDFTTTLRGNGALVGTTIKFPQTAFSIFSGATSTVGSTSFGLLLSNVTITNASGDGIQAGSTPVSMS
;
A
#
# COMPACT_ATOMS: atom_id res chain seq x y z
N MET A 1 -16.42 -56.32 24.64
CA MET A 1 -16.09 -57.13 25.83
C MET A 1 -15.66 -56.18 26.94
N LEU A 2 -16.47 -56.13 28.01
CA LEU A 2 -16.26 -55.59 29.37
C LEU A 2 -15.69 -54.18 29.65
N LEU A 3 -16.63 -53.34 30.11
CA LEU A 3 -16.67 -52.33 31.21
C LEU A 3 -15.57 -52.30 32.30
N ILE A 4 -15.36 -51.09 32.88
CA ILE A 4 -15.50 -50.66 34.32
C ILE A 4 -14.97 -49.20 34.42
N SER A 5 -15.77 -48.13 34.57
CA SER A 5 -16.44 -47.52 35.76
C SER A 5 -15.53 -47.12 36.93
N CYS A 6 -15.42 -45.82 37.26
CA CYS A 6 -16.06 -45.14 38.41
C CYS A 6 -15.28 -43.87 38.84
N GLY A 7 -16.00 -42.79 39.19
CA GLY A 7 -15.42 -41.53 39.67
C GLY A 7 -15.44 -41.38 41.20
N LEU A 8 -15.03 -40.22 41.73
CA LEU A 8 -15.63 -39.61 42.93
C LEU A 8 -15.19 -38.15 43.17
N ARG A 9 -16.02 -37.46 43.97
CA ARG A 9 -16.13 -36.02 44.28
C ARG A 9 -15.24 -35.52 45.43
N ARG A 10 -15.04 -34.18 45.42
CA ARG A 10 -15.02 -33.18 46.51
C ARG A 10 -13.96 -33.28 47.62
N THR A 11 -13.32 -32.15 47.94
CA THR A 11 -13.53 -31.41 49.21
C THR A 11 -12.76 -30.08 49.23
N LEU A 12 -13.42 -29.01 49.69
CA LEU A 12 -12.84 -27.75 50.16
C LEU A 12 -12.35 -27.91 51.61
N PRO A 13 -11.44 -27.06 52.09
CA PRO A 13 -11.39 -26.73 53.51
C PRO A 13 -11.68 -25.24 53.78
N ALA A 14 -12.33 -25.01 54.92
CA ALA A 14 -12.54 -23.71 55.55
C ALA A 14 -11.77 -23.66 56.88
N ALA A 15 -11.29 -22.48 57.28
CA ALA A 15 -11.01 -22.09 58.67
C ALA A 15 -11.13 -20.55 58.78
N SER A 16 -12.14 -19.93 59.42
CA SER A 16 -12.27 -19.51 60.84
C SER A 16 -11.03 -18.80 61.44
N ARG A 17 -11.07 -17.67 62.19
CA ARG A 17 -12.07 -17.12 63.15
C ARG A 17 -11.63 -15.73 63.72
N LEU A 18 -12.62 -14.94 64.21
CA LEU A 18 -12.65 -14.04 65.42
C LEU A 18 -11.86 -12.68 65.43
N VAL A 19 -12.23 -11.54 66.05
CA VAL A 19 -13.36 -10.91 66.81
C VAL A 19 -13.18 -9.38 66.70
N GLY A 20 -14.27 -8.59 66.76
CA GLY A 20 -14.17 -7.20 67.24
C GLY A 20 -15.49 -6.43 67.22
N ARG A 21 -16.35 -6.64 68.23
CA ARG A 21 -17.60 -5.87 68.44
C ARG A 21 -17.30 -4.45 68.92
N ALA A 22 -18.00 -3.46 68.36
CA ALA A 22 -18.38 -2.25 69.08
C ALA A 22 -19.79 -1.82 68.62
N SER A 23 -20.69 -1.67 69.59
CA SER A 23 -22.09 -1.29 69.42
C SER A 23 -22.25 0.22 69.60
N PHE A 24 -23.08 0.89 68.79
CA PHE A 24 -23.76 2.12 69.18
C PHE A 24 -25.14 2.22 68.50
N HIS A 25 -26.13 2.60 69.29
CA HIS A 25 -27.56 2.66 68.98
C HIS A 25 -27.98 3.98 68.30
N ALA A 26 -29.09 3.87 67.57
CA ALA A 26 -30.14 4.88 67.33
C ALA A 26 -29.86 6.08 66.39
N LEU A 27 -30.63 6.20 65.30
CA LEU A 27 -31.82 7.07 65.23
C LEU A 27 -32.38 7.02 63.78
N LEU A 28 -33.58 6.47 63.62
CA LEU A 28 -34.28 6.45 62.34
C LEU A 28 -35.02 7.78 62.16
N VAL A 29 -34.53 8.64 61.26
CA VAL A 29 -35.25 9.85 60.83
C VAL A 29 -35.88 9.57 59.47
N LEU A 30 -37.22 9.52 59.46
CA LEU A 30 -38.03 9.44 58.27
C LEU A 30 -38.14 10.85 57.67
N VAL A 31 -37.44 11.12 56.56
CA VAL A 31 -37.65 12.34 55.76
C VAL A 31 -38.51 11.98 54.56
N VAL A 32 -39.77 12.38 54.60
CA VAL A 32 -40.64 12.45 53.42
C VAL A 32 -40.21 13.67 52.61
N GLY A 33 -39.36 13.45 51.61
CA GLY A 33 -39.04 14.43 50.59
C GLY A 33 -39.80 14.09 49.31
N ALA A 34 -40.81 14.90 48.98
CA ALA A 34 -41.46 14.86 47.68
C ALA A 34 -40.45 15.30 46.60
N GLY A 35 -39.69 14.34 46.07
CA GLY A 35 -38.87 14.54 44.88
C GLY A 35 -39.78 14.58 43.66
N ILE A 36 -40.03 15.78 43.14
CA ILE A 36 -40.54 15.96 41.79
C ILE A 36 -39.47 15.36 40.86
N ALA A 37 -39.74 14.17 40.32
CA ALA A 37 -38.98 13.64 39.20
C ALA A 37 -39.24 14.58 38.01
N LEU A 38 -38.33 15.52 37.77
CA LEU A 38 -38.16 16.05 36.42
C LEU A 38 -37.58 14.90 35.61
N GLU A 39 -38.45 14.07 35.04
CA GLU A 39 -38.10 13.27 33.88
C GLU A 39 -37.71 14.27 32.79
N ARG A 40 -36.40 14.46 32.59
CA ARG A 40 -35.91 15.01 31.33
C ARG A 40 -36.38 14.01 30.27
N ALA A 41 -37.43 14.38 29.56
CA ALA A 41 -37.68 13.83 28.25
C ALA A 41 -36.43 14.12 27.43
N ASP A 42 -35.57 13.12 27.22
CA ASP A 42 -34.59 13.14 26.15
C ASP A 42 -35.38 13.14 24.85
N THR A 43 -35.81 14.33 24.43
CA THR A 43 -36.30 14.54 23.07
C THR A 43 -35.08 14.35 22.17
N SER A 44 -34.88 13.13 21.68
CA SER A 44 -34.10 12.87 20.47
C SER A 44 -34.51 13.93 19.45
N ALA A 45 -33.58 14.78 19.04
CA ALA A 45 -33.84 15.73 17.96
C ALA A 45 -34.39 14.95 16.75
N ALA A 46 -35.48 15.46 16.16
CA ALA A 46 -36.03 14.85 14.96
C ALA A 46 -34.99 14.93 13.85
N ALA A 47 -34.78 13.83 13.13
CA ALA A 47 -33.83 13.80 12.03
C ALA A 47 -34.21 14.82 10.94
N THR A 48 -33.20 15.43 10.31
CA THR A 48 -33.41 16.43 9.25
C THR A 48 -33.41 15.75 7.88
N PRO A 49 -34.55 15.59 7.20
CA PRO A 49 -34.58 14.99 5.87
C PRO A 49 -33.95 15.91 4.83
N VAL A 50 -33.13 15.35 3.94
CA VAL A 50 -32.55 16.07 2.79
C VAL A 50 -32.70 15.23 1.53
N CYS A 51 -33.43 15.76 0.55
CA CYS A 51 -33.67 15.08 -0.72
C CYS A 51 -33.25 15.97 -1.91
N GLY A 52 -32.82 15.32 -2.99
CA GLY A 52 -32.70 15.97 -4.30
C GLY A 52 -31.49 16.90 -4.41
N THR A 53 -31.63 17.95 -5.21
CA THR A 53 -30.52 18.87 -5.54
C THR A 53 -30.46 20.01 -4.52
N LEU A 54 -29.28 20.21 -3.92
CA LEU A 54 -29.05 21.35 -3.04
C LEU A 54 -29.12 22.68 -3.79
N PRO A 55 -29.54 23.78 -3.14
CA PRO A 55 -29.56 25.10 -3.76
C PRO A 55 -28.15 25.56 -4.13
N ALA A 56 -28.05 26.47 -5.10
CA ALA A 56 -26.81 27.16 -5.42
C ALA A 56 -26.29 27.96 -4.22
N GLY A 57 -24.97 28.18 -4.17
CA GLY A 57 -24.32 28.83 -3.03
C GLY A 57 -23.94 27.84 -1.92
N THR A 58 -23.86 28.32 -0.68
CA THR A 58 -23.37 27.49 0.43
C THR A 58 -24.54 26.96 1.26
N THR A 59 -24.61 25.64 1.38
CA THR A 59 -25.46 24.93 2.35
C THR A 59 -24.58 24.45 3.49
N THR A 60 -24.93 24.78 4.74
CA THR A 60 -24.18 24.37 5.92
C THR A 60 -24.99 23.44 6.80
N TRP A 61 -24.43 22.27 7.09
CA TRP A 61 -24.96 21.29 8.03
C TRP A 61 -24.16 21.38 9.32
N THR A 62 -24.86 21.54 10.45
CA THR A 62 -24.26 21.64 11.78
C THR A 62 -24.89 20.61 12.71
N ASN A 63 -24.32 20.41 13.91
CA ASN A 63 -24.87 19.51 14.92
C ASN A 63 -26.35 19.83 15.27
N ALA A 64 -26.78 21.10 15.13
CA ALA A 64 -28.17 21.48 15.39
C ALA A 64 -29.21 20.80 14.47
N GLY A 65 -28.79 20.36 13.27
CA GLY A 65 -29.62 19.60 12.34
C GLY A 65 -29.33 18.09 12.31
N SER A 66 -28.39 17.62 13.14
CA SER A 66 -27.98 16.22 13.19
C SER A 66 -29.03 15.37 13.93
N PRO A 67 -29.34 14.14 13.46
CA PRO A 67 -28.81 13.51 12.24
C PRO A 67 -29.51 14.01 10.98
N PHE A 68 -28.73 14.24 9.91
CA PHE A 68 -29.26 14.48 8.57
C PHE A 68 -29.60 13.14 7.91
N GLN A 69 -30.80 13.03 7.35
CA GLN A 69 -31.25 11.83 6.64
C GLN A 69 -31.30 12.10 5.15
N ILE A 70 -30.34 11.56 4.39
CA ILE A 70 -30.38 11.65 2.93
C ILE A 70 -31.42 10.66 2.40
N CYS A 71 -32.30 11.15 1.54
CA CYS A 71 -33.42 10.38 1.02
C CYS A 71 -32.96 9.17 0.19
N THR A 72 -33.87 8.26 -0.13
CA THR A 72 -33.54 6.97 -0.77
C THR A 72 -32.79 7.09 -2.10
N SER A 73 -33.05 8.16 -2.86
CA SER A 73 -32.34 8.51 -4.11
C SER A 73 -31.03 9.27 -3.88
N GLY A 74 -30.74 9.68 -2.65
CA GLY A 74 -29.58 10.49 -2.28
C GLY A 74 -29.81 12.00 -2.47
N ILE A 75 -28.71 12.74 -2.47
CA ILE A 75 -28.67 14.18 -2.74
C ILE A 75 -27.63 14.52 -3.80
N THR A 76 -27.84 15.64 -4.49
CA THR A 76 -26.88 16.20 -5.45
C THR A 76 -26.38 17.55 -4.96
N VAL A 77 -25.06 17.74 -4.92
CA VAL A 77 -24.41 19.05 -4.77
C VAL A 77 -24.03 19.53 -6.18
N PRO A 78 -24.84 20.40 -6.82
CA PRO A 78 -24.64 20.79 -8.21
C PRO A 78 -23.48 21.79 -8.39
N GLY A 79 -23.08 22.03 -9.63
CA GLY A 79 -22.19 23.13 -10.00
C GLY A 79 -22.63 24.46 -9.39
N GLY A 80 -21.67 25.20 -8.80
CA GLY A 80 -21.95 26.46 -8.09
C GLY A 80 -22.50 26.31 -6.67
N ALA A 81 -22.74 25.08 -6.19
CA ALA A 81 -23.09 24.79 -4.81
C ALA A 81 -21.89 24.29 -4.00
N THR A 82 -21.88 24.59 -2.70
CA THR A 82 -20.97 24.01 -1.71
C THR A 82 -21.78 23.46 -0.56
N LEU A 83 -21.58 22.18 -0.24
CA LEU A 83 -22.01 21.59 1.02
C LEU A 83 -20.87 21.68 2.04
N VAL A 84 -21.12 22.37 3.15
CA VAL A 84 -20.21 22.46 4.30
C VAL A 84 -20.81 21.68 5.46
N ILE A 85 -20.07 20.71 5.99
CA ILE A 85 -20.46 20.03 7.22
C ILE A 85 -19.56 20.54 8.33
N ASP A 86 -20.15 21.32 9.23
CA ASP A 86 -19.44 22.11 10.23
C ASP A 86 -19.60 21.49 11.63
N GLY A 87 -18.48 21.01 12.17
CA GLY A 87 -18.37 20.39 13.49
C GLY A 87 -18.20 21.38 14.65
N ALA A 88 -18.28 22.69 14.42
CA ALA A 88 -18.01 23.71 15.45
C ALA A 88 -18.87 23.55 16.72
N THR A 89 -20.10 23.04 16.59
CA THR A 89 -21.09 22.92 17.68
C THR A 89 -21.33 21.49 18.15
N GLY A 90 -20.55 20.53 17.65
CA GLY A 90 -20.68 19.10 17.98
C GLY A 90 -20.50 18.20 16.77
N PRO A 91 -20.51 16.87 16.94
CA PRO A 91 -20.43 15.92 15.84
C PRO A 91 -21.63 16.05 14.89
N VAL A 92 -21.45 15.69 13.63
CA VAL A 92 -22.55 15.69 12.64
C VAL A 92 -22.71 14.30 12.05
N GLU A 93 -23.93 13.78 12.10
CA GLU A 93 -24.29 12.49 11.54
C GLU A 93 -25.10 12.67 10.25
N VAL A 94 -24.78 11.88 9.24
CA VAL A 94 -25.46 11.84 7.95
C VAL A 94 -25.77 10.39 7.60
N ASN A 95 -27.06 10.07 7.56
CA ASN A 95 -27.55 8.70 7.42
C ASN A 95 -28.33 8.54 6.12
N ALA A 96 -27.96 7.57 5.29
CA ALA A 96 -28.70 7.23 4.09
C ALA A 96 -29.94 6.41 4.41
N LEU A 97 -31.09 6.80 3.87
CA LEU A 97 -32.34 6.06 4.01
C LEU A 97 -32.51 4.94 2.96
N GLY A 98 -31.62 4.88 1.97
CA GLY A 98 -31.66 3.89 0.90
C GLY A 98 -30.33 3.78 0.16
N PHE A 99 -30.36 3.26 -1.06
CA PHE A 99 -29.15 3.01 -1.84
C PHE A 99 -28.43 4.29 -2.30
N GLY A 100 -29.13 5.43 -2.39
CA GLY A 100 -28.54 6.71 -2.77
C GLY A 100 -27.40 7.18 -1.86
N GLY A 101 -26.62 8.16 -2.33
CA GLY A 101 -25.49 8.73 -1.60
C GLY A 101 -25.44 10.25 -1.74
N ILE A 102 -24.24 10.83 -1.55
CA ILE A 102 -24.00 12.24 -1.85
C ILE A 102 -23.25 12.32 -3.17
N SER A 103 -23.93 12.87 -4.18
CA SER A 103 -23.37 13.12 -5.51
C SER A 103 -22.89 14.57 -5.63
N VAL A 104 -21.59 14.79 -5.54
CA VAL A 104 -20.94 16.08 -5.78
C VAL A 104 -20.72 16.23 -7.28
N ASN A 105 -21.79 16.64 -7.97
CA ASN A 105 -21.84 16.74 -9.41
C ASN A 105 -21.51 18.17 -9.86
N GLY A 106 -20.21 18.44 -10.08
CA GLY A 106 -19.70 19.78 -10.39
C GLY A 106 -19.62 20.75 -9.20
N GLY A 107 -20.22 20.40 -8.05
CA GLY A 107 -20.19 21.20 -6.82
C GLY A 107 -18.97 20.93 -5.93
N ARG A 108 -19.08 21.31 -4.66
CA ARG A 108 -18.03 21.11 -3.65
C ARG A 108 -18.57 20.51 -2.36
N LEU A 109 -17.86 19.56 -1.78
CA LEU A 109 -18.12 19.04 -0.42
C LEU A 109 -16.92 19.32 0.49
N GLN A 110 -17.15 19.93 1.64
CA GLN A 110 -16.10 20.17 2.62
C GLN A 110 -16.58 19.98 4.05
N THR A 111 -15.67 19.55 4.93
CA THR A 111 -15.87 19.62 6.37
C THR A 111 -15.17 20.85 6.94
N ALA A 112 -15.76 21.48 7.95
CA ALA A 112 -15.18 22.60 8.68
C ALA A 112 -15.20 22.34 10.19
N ASN A 113 -14.19 22.85 10.91
CA ASN A 113 -14.11 22.79 12.38
C ASN A 113 -14.26 21.37 12.97
N THR A 114 -13.76 20.35 12.26
CA THR A 114 -13.89 18.93 12.65
C THR A 114 -12.71 18.37 13.43
N SER A 115 -11.74 19.19 13.86
CA SER A 115 -10.55 18.66 14.57
C SER A 115 -10.87 17.92 15.87
N THR A 116 -11.98 18.28 16.53
CA THR A 116 -12.45 17.63 17.78
C THR A 116 -13.73 16.83 17.56
N ASN A 117 -14.62 17.32 16.70
CA ASN A 117 -15.92 16.72 16.44
C ASN A 117 -15.93 16.06 15.06
N ALA A 118 -16.14 14.75 15.03
CA ALA A 118 -16.15 13.98 13.79
C ALA A 118 -17.45 14.16 13.00
N VAL A 119 -17.35 13.98 11.68
CA VAL A 119 -18.51 13.82 10.79
C VAL A 119 -18.64 12.34 10.44
N THR A 120 -19.84 11.79 10.58
CA THR A 120 -20.10 10.36 10.33
C THR A 120 -21.13 10.18 9.22
N PHE A 121 -20.79 9.38 8.22
CA PHE A 121 -21.68 8.93 7.15
C PHE A 121 -21.98 7.45 7.28
N THR A 122 -23.26 7.07 7.30
CA THR A 122 -23.68 5.67 7.38
C THR A 122 -24.77 5.32 6.37
N GLY A 123 -24.83 4.03 6.01
CA GLY A 123 -25.90 3.47 5.20
C GLY A 123 -27.13 3.09 6.03
N PRO A 124 -28.23 2.69 5.37
CA PRO A 124 -29.46 2.28 6.05
C PRO A 124 -29.28 1.01 6.90
N THR A 125 -28.27 0.20 6.61
CA THR A 125 -27.91 -0.99 7.39
C THR A 125 -26.39 -1.07 7.54
N ALA A 126 -25.91 -1.81 8.53
CA ALA A 126 -24.48 -2.08 8.72
C ALA A 126 -23.89 -3.07 7.68
N THR A 127 -24.64 -3.38 6.62
CA THR A 127 -24.22 -4.27 5.54
C THR A 127 -23.39 -3.49 4.53
N ALA A 128 -22.23 -4.03 4.17
CA ALA A 128 -21.39 -3.50 3.10
C ALA A 128 -22.19 -3.33 1.80
N GLY A 129 -22.11 -2.17 1.17
CA GLY A 129 -22.87 -1.86 -0.04
C GLY A 129 -24.32 -1.44 0.18
N SER A 130 -24.74 -1.13 1.41
CA SER A 130 -26.11 -0.70 1.70
C SER A 130 -26.48 0.67 1.10
N TRP A 131 -25.48 1.45 0.69
CA TRP A 131 -25.63 2.74 0.02
C TRP A 131 -24.42 3.01 -0.90
N VAL A 132 -24.53 4.00 -1.80
CA VAL A 132 -23.49 4.27 -2.81
C VAL A 132 -22.19 4.79 -2.20
N GLY A 133 -22.25 5.63 -1.16
CA GLY A 133 -21.10 6.38 -0.62
C GLY A 133 -21.07 7.83 -1.10
N LEU A 134 -19.86 8.41 -1.15
CA LEU A 134 -19.62 9.76 -1.64
C LEU A 134 -19.08 9.69 -3.08
N SER A 135 -19.69 10.41 -4.03
CA SER A 135 -19.24 10.46 -5.42
C SER A 135 -18.97 11.89 -5.87
N PHE A 136 -17.85 12.09 -6.59
CA PHE A 136 -17.42 13.38 -7.11
C PHE A 136 -17.25 13.28 -8.63
N THR A 137 -18.14 13.94 -9.37
CA THR A 137 -18.19 13.87 -10.84
C THR A 137 -18.13 15.24 -11.48
N GLN A 138 -17.82 15.27 -12.77
CA GLN A 138 -18.00 16.45 -13.59
C GLN A 138 -19.49 16.57 -14.00
N ASP A 139 -20.05 17.77 -13.96
CA ASP A 139 -21.40 18.02 -14.45
C ASP A 139 -21.46 18.26 -15.97
N SER A 140 -22.67 18.38 -16.50
CA SER A 140 -22.89 18.64 -17.94
C SER A 140 -22.34 19.98 -18.42
N SER A 141 -22.06 20.91 -17.50
CA SER A 141 -21.48 22.23 -17.76
C SER A 141 -19.97 22.24 -17.58
N SER A 142 -19.34 21.05 -17.47
CA SER A 142 -17.91 20.86 -17.25
C SER A 142 -17.37 21.36 -15.90
N ASN A 143 -18.23 21.73 -14.95
CA ASN A 143 -17.79 22.00 -13.58
C ASN A 143 -17.36 20.68 -12.93
N LYS A 144 -16.26 20.72 -12.18
CA LYS A 144 -15.60 19.50 -11.67
C LYS A 144 -15.84 19.37 -10.18
N GLY A 145 -16.55 18.32 -9.77
CA GLY A 145 -16.77 18.02 -8.36
C GLY A 145 -15.47 17.89 -7.59
N ASN A 146 -15.33 18.58 -6.46
CA ASN A 146 -14.14 18.55 -5.61
C ASN A 146 -14.49 18.51 -4.12
N GLY A 147 -13.50 18.23 -3.26
CA GLY A 147 -13.76 18.24 -1.83
C GLY A 147 -12.54 18.23 -0.92
N ALA A 148 -12.79 18.56 0.34
CA ALA A 148 -11.79 18.57 1.42
C ALA A 148 -12.44 18.03 2.70
N LEU A 149 -12.06 16.82 3.11
CA LEU A 149 -12.64 16.11 4.25
C LEU A 149 -11.58 15.92 5.33
N ASN A 150 -11.92 16.29 6.56
CA ASN A 150 -11.08 16.12 7.73
C ASN A 150 -11.87 15.49 8.88
N ASN A 151 -11.31 14.48 9.55
CA ASN A 151 -11.92 13.78 10.68
C ASN A 151 -13.33 13.24 10.35
N VAL A 152 -13.38 12.42 9.30
CA VAL A 152 -14.62 11.84 8.75
C VAL A 152 -14.63 10.33 8.93
N THR A 153 -15.77 9.77 9.30
CA THR A 153 -16.03 8.31 9.25
C THR A 153 -17.08 7.99 8.19
N ILE A 154 -16.82 6.99 7.35
CA ILE A 154 -17.73 6.47 6.33
C ILE A 154 -17.83 4.96 6.55
N SER A 155 -19.05 4.42 6.57
CA SER A 155 -19.23 2.97 6.75
C SER A 155 -20.31 2.39 5.85
N SER A 156 -20.17 1.09 5.53
CA SER A 156 -21.22 0.28 4.88
C SER A 156 -21.57 0.71 3.44
N ALA A 157 -20.72 1.50 2.80
CA ALA A 157 -20.92 1.98 1.43
C ALA A 157 -20.56 0.91 0.38
N SER A 158 -20.99 1.10 -0.86
CA SER A 158 -20.53 0.31 -2.00
C SER A 158 -19.08 0.63 -2.29
N THR A 159 -18.81 1.91 -2.59
CA THR A 159 -17.47 2.48 -2.59
C THR A 159 -17.47 3.60 -1.57
N GLY A 160 -16.50 3.65 -0.65
CA GLY A 160 -16.48 4.69 0.39
C GLY A 160 -16.46 6.10 -0.22
N ILE A 161 -15.46 6.34 -1.07
CA ILE A 161 -15.33 7.58 -1.84
C ILE A 161 -14.95 7.25 -3.29
N SER A 162 -15.69 7.82 -4.24
CA SER A 162 -15.37 7.77 -5.67
C SER A 162 -15.15 9.16 -6.24
N ILE A 163 -14.09 9.36 -7.02
CA ILE A 163 -13.83 10.63 -7.70
C ILE A 163 -13.29 10.43 -9.10
N SER A 164 -13.94 11.06 -10.07
CA SER A 164 -13.55 11.01 -11.49
C SER A 164 -13.77 12.34 -12.22
N SER A 165 -13.87 13.45 -11.49
CA SER A 165 -14.24 14.76 -12.01
C SER A 165 -13.11 15.47 -12.79
N GLY A 166 -11.86 15.07 -12.55
CA GLY A 166 -10.68 15.75 -13.08
C GLY A 166 -10.38 17.10 -12.42
N ALA A 167 -10.95 17.38 -11.24
CA ALA A 167 -10.68 18.61 -10.48
C ALA A 167 -9.21 18.68 -10.07
N LEU A 168 -8.54 19.81 -10.30
CA LEU A 168 -7.10 19.96 -9.99
C LEU A 168 -6.83 20.70 -8.68
N SER A 169 -7.88 21.21 -8.04
CA SER A 169 -7.81 21.96 -6.79
C SER A 169 -9.10 21.81 -5.98
N THR A 170 -8.98 22.10 -4.70
CA THR A 170 -10.06 22.15 -3.72
C THR A 170 -9.70 23.13 -2.61
N VAL A 171 -10.53 23.27 -1.60
CA VAL A 171 -10.21 24.10 -0.44
C VAL A 171 -8.99 23.52 0.29
N GLY A 172 -8.01 24.38 0.56
CA GLY A 172 -6.76 23.98 1.19
C GLY A 172 -5.74 23.31 0.26
N SER A 173 -6.02 23.18 -1.04
CA SER A 173 -5.04 22.64 -2.00
C SER A 173 -5.21 23.15 -3.42
N THR A 174 -4.12 23.64 -4.01
CA THR A 174 -4.05 24.04 -5.42
C THR A 174 -3.59 22.93 -6.35
N SER A 175 -3.29 21.73 -5.82
CA SER A 175 -2.67 20.62 -6.56
C SER A 175 -3.49 19.33 -6.52
N PHE A 176 -4.53 19.28 -5.69
CA PHE A 176 -5.38 18.10 -5.49
C PHE A 176 -6.86 18.49 -5.57
N GLY A 177 -7.64 17.74 -6.34
CA GLY A 177 -9.10 17.90 -6.41
C GLY A 177 -9.83 17.28 -5.23
N LEU A 178 -9.17 16.38 -4.50
CA LEU A 178 -9.67 15.80 -3.27
C LEU A 178 -8.55 15.72 -2.23
N VAL A 179 -8.82 16.27 -1.06
CA VAL A 179 -7.93 16.18 0.11
C VAL A 179 -8.68 15.47 1.23
N LEU A 180 -8.08 14.40 1.74
CA LEU A 180 -8.61 13.58 2.83
C LEU A 180 -7.59 13.57 3.98
N ALA A 181 -7.99 14.06 5.14
CA ALA A 181 -7.19 14.08 6.35
C ALA A 181 -7.91 13.33 7.47
N ASN A 182 -7.26 12.36 8.11
CA ASN A 182 -7.84 11.57 9.19
C ASN A 182 -9.23 11.01 8.83
N VAL A 183 -9.35 10.37 7.66
CA VAL A 183 -10.61 9.79 7.18
C VAL A 183 -10.60 8.29 7.44
N THR A 184 -11.67 7.81 8.09
CA THR A 184 -11.90 6.39 8.33
C THR A 184 -12.99 5.87 7.40
N ILE A 185 -12.69 4.83 6.62
CA ILE A 185 -13.62 4.13 5.75
C ILE A 185 -13.69 2.68 6.20
N SER A 186 -14.89 2.13 6.37
CA SER A 186 -15.07 0.76 6.87
C SER A 186 -16.18 0.00 6.17
N ASN A 187 -16.01 -1.31 6.06
CA ASN A 187 -17.04 -2.25 5.60
C ASN A 187 -17.61 -1.87 4.22
N THR A 188 -16.76 -1.68 3.21
CA THR A 188 -17.22 -1.39 1.84
C THR A 188 -17.39 -2.69 1.04
N SER A 189 -18.39 -2.77 0.15
CA SER A 189 -18.53 -3.96 -0.70
C SER A 189 -17.60 -3.93 -1.93
N GLY A 190 -17.13 -2.74 -2.32
CA GLY A 190 -16.12 -2.49 -3.33
C GLY A 190 -14.89 -1.82 -2.74
N ASP A 191 -14.38 -0.79 -3.43
CA ASP A 191 -13.16 -0.09 -3.01
C ASP A 191 -13.41 0.84 -1.83
N GLY A 192 -12.41 1.04 -0.96
CA GLY A 192 -12.45 2.09 0.05
C GLY A 192 -12.46 3.47 -0.63
N ILE A 193 -11.46 3.71 -1.48
CA ILE A 193 -11.34 4.90 -2.33
C ILE A 193 -11.12 4.45 -3.78
N SER A 194 -11.91 4.97 -4.71
CA SER A 194 -11.71 4.82 -6.15
C SER A 194 -11.53 6.20 -6.80
N ALA A 195 -10.32 6.52 -7.24
CA ALA A 195 -9.99 7.79 -7.84
C ALA A 195 -9.38 7.62 -9.23
N SER A 196 -10.01 8.24 -10.24
CA SER A 196 -9.52 8.23 -11.61
C SER A 196 -9.46 9.66 -12.15
N SER A 197 -8.43 9.95 -12.94
CA SER A 197 -8.25 11.24 -13.64
C SER A 197 -8.21 12.49 -12.73
N THR A 198 -8.22 12.32 -11.41
CA THR A 198 -8.29 13.40 -10.42
C THR A 198 -7.15 13.22 -9.42
N PRO A 199 -6.30 14.24 -9.20
CA PRO A 199 -5.26 14.16 -8.19
C PRO A 199 -5.87 14.14 -6.79
N ILE A 200 -5.41 13.19 -5.96
CA ILE A 200 -5.86 13.06 -4.56
C ILE A 200 -4.68 13.09 -3.59
N SER A 201 -4.93 13.66 -2.40
CA SER A 201 -4.04 13.57 -1.24
C SER A 201 -4.81 12.95 -0.08
N VAL A 202 -4.25 11.89 0.49
CA VAL A 202 -4.81 11.12 1.60
C VAL A 202 -3.77 11.07 2.71
N SER A 203 -4.12 11.51 3.91
CA SER A 203 -3.20 11.61 5.04
C SER A 203 -3.86 11.18 6.35
N GLY A 204 -3.32 10.15 7.01
CA GLY A 204 -3.84 9.63 8.26
C GLY A 204 -5.27 9.06 8.18
N GLY A 205 -5.64 8.29 9.20
CA GLY A 205 -6.92 7.57 9.25
C GLY A 205 -6.78 6.13 8.78
N ALA A 206 -7.91 5.52 8.39
CA ALA A 206 -7.94 4.08 8.15
C ALA A 206 -8.91 3.67 7.04
N ILE A 207 -8.58 2.60 6.31
CA ILE A 207 -9.51 1.90 5.43
C ILE A 207 -9.55 0.45 5.89
N THR A 208 -10.73 -0.03 6.30
CA THR A 208 -10.89 -1.36 6.90
C THR A 208 -11.98 -2.16 6.22
N ASN A 209 -11.78 -3.48 6.09
CA ASN A 209 -12.78 -4.42 5.58
C ASN A 209 -13.38 -3.99 4.22
N TYR A 210 -12.51 -3.78 3.24
CA TYR A 210 -12.92 -3.44 1.87
C TYR A 210 -13.13 -4.70 1.03
N GLY A 211 -14.15 -4.70 0.18
CA GLY A 211 -14.49 -5.85 -0.65
C GLY A 211 -13.61 -6.03 -1.90
N SER A 212 -13.03 -4.95 -2.43
CA SER A 212 -12.14 -4.99 -3.62
C SER A 212 -10.74 -4.48 -3.29
N ARG A 213 -10.50 -3.17 -3.28
CA ARG A 213 -9.20 -2.55 -2.94
C ARG A 213 -9.33 -1.54 -1.83
N GLY A 214 -8.25 -1.32 -1.07
CA GLY A 214 -8.22 -0.21 -0.12
C GLY A 214 -8.29 1.12 -0.87
N ILE A 215 -7.33 1.32 -1.77
CA ILE A 215 -7.26 2.46 -2.69
C ILE A 215 -7.04 1.96 -4.12
N SER A 216 -7.90 2.38 -5.04
CA SER A 216 -7.76 2.19 -6.48
C SER A 216 -7.56 3.56 -7.13
N PHE A 217 -6.39 3.77 -7.71
CA PHE A 217 -5.97 5.06 -8.25
C PHE A 217 -5.49 4.98 -9.69
N SER A 218 -5.88 5.94 -10.55
CA SER A 218 -5.37 6.02 -11.90
C SER A 218 -5.20 7.43 -12.48
N SER A 219 -4.14 7.61 -13.28
CA SER A 219 -4.00 8.69 -14.29
C SER A 219 -3.79 10.12 -13.76
N HIS A 220 -3.32 10.31 -12.52
CA HIS A 220 -2.99 11.63 -11.97
C HIS A 220 -1.95 11.61 -10.84
N ASN A 221 -1.79 12.71 -10.09
CA ASN A 221 -0.92 12.77 -8.92
C ASN A 221 -1.57 12.09 -7.69
N LEU A 222 -0.77 11.36 -6.93
CA LEU A 222 -1.21 10.61 -5.75
C LEU A 222 -0.32 10.96 -4.56
N THR A 223 -0.94 11.25 -3.41
CA THR A 223 -0.28 11.26 -2.11
C THR A 223 -1.05 10.37 -1.15
N VAL A 224 -0.36 9.42 -0.51
CA VAL A 224 -0.90 8.57 0.56
C VAL A 224 0.13 8.54 1.69
N ASP A 225 -0.18 9.18 2.82
CA ASP A 225 0.73 9.27 3.96
C ASP A 225 0.07 8.80 5.26
N GLY A 226 0.77 7.97 6.04
CA GLY A 226 0.35 7.64 7.40
C GLY A 226 -0.98 6.87 7.51
N MET A 227 -1.43 6.19 6.44
CA MET A 227 -2.69 5.45 6.43
C MET A 227 -2.54 4.06 7.04
N THR A 228 -3.58 3.59 7.72
CA THR A 228 -3.77 2.16 8.02
C THR A 228 -4.78 1.55 7.05
N ILE A 229 -4.36 0.60 6.21
CA ILE A 229 -5.23 -0.09 5.25
C ILE A 229 -5.26 -1.57 5.60
N SER A 230 -6.35 -2.06 6.16
CA SER A 230 -6.43 -3.42 6.69
C SER A 230 -7.63 -4.19 6.18
N ASN A 231 -7.43 -5.44 5.77
CA ASN A 231 -8.53 -6.35 5.44
C ASN A 231 -8.40 -7.69 6.16
N THR A 232 -8.55 -7.66 7.48
CA THR A 232 -8.34 -8.83 8.34
C THR A 232 -9.57 -9.75 8.41
N THR A 233 -10.74 -9.29 8.00
CA THR A 233 -11.99 -10.09 8.03
C THR A 233 -12.24 -10.88 6.75
N LEU A 234 -11.73 -10.40 5.60
CA LEU A 234 -11.86 -11.04 4.29
C LEU A 234 -10.54 -11.06 3.50
N PRO A 235 -9.39 -11.42 4.10
CA PRO A 235 -8.07 -11.19 3.48
C PRO A 235 -7.97 -11.80 2.08
N SER A 236 -8.49 -13.01 1.88
CA SER A 236 -8.42 -13.68 0.58
C SER A 236 -9.44 -13.23 -0.47
N GLY A 237 -10.51 -12.54 -0.10
CA GLY A 237 -11.55 -12.11 -1.04
C GLY A 237 -11.22 -10.80 -1.76
N SER A 238 -10.30 -10.01 -1.19
CA SER A 238 -9.89 -8.72 -1.74
C SER A 238 -8.73 -8.81 -2.72
N LEU A 239 -8.43 -7.68 -3.36
CA LEU A 239 -7.28 -7.47 -4.22
C LEU A 239 -6.19 -6.70 -3.47
N GLU A 240 -5.71 -5.59 -4.03
CA GLU A 240 -4.60 -4.82 -3.48
C GLU A 240 -5.03 -3.92 -2.32
N GLY A 241 -4.11 -3.70 -1.37
CA GLY A 241 -4.26 -2.59 -0.41
C GLY A 241 -4.26 -1.25 -1.13
N ILE A 242 -3.23 -1.02 -1.96
CA ILE A 242 -3.14 0.13 -2.87
C ILE A 242 -2.82 -0.35 -4.29
N LEU A 243 -3.68 0.01 -5.23
CA LEU A 243 -3.40 -0.06 -6.65
C LEU A 243 -3.21 1.36 -7.20
N ALA A 244 -2.08 1.62 -7.85
CA ALA A 244 -1.88 2.85 -8.62
C ALA A 244 -1.48 2.53 -10.06
N SER A 245 -2.15 3.17 -11.01
CA SER A 245 -1.95 2.97 -12.45
C SER A 245 -1.86 4.28 -13.24
N GLY A 246 -1.26 4.26 -14.42
CA GLY A 246 -1.19 5.44 -15.29
C GLY A 246 -0.43 6.62 -14.65
N ILE A 247 0.62 6.31 -13.87
CA ILE A 247 1.38 7.28 -13.07
C ILE A 247 2.56 7.93 -13.83
N SER A 248 2.62 7.76 -15.14
CA SER A 248 3.63 8.38 -16.02
C SER A 248 3.63 9.90 -15.90
N ALA A 249 4.81 10.50 -15.69
CA ALA A 249 4.98 11.94 -15.51
C ALA A 249 4.12 12.55 -14.39
N ARG A 250 3.71 11.74 -13.41
CA ARG A 250 2.94 12.19 -12.24
C ARG A 250 3.82 12.28 -10.99
N GLN A 251 3.36 13.06 -10.02
CA GLN A 251 3.88 13.02 -8.66
C GLN A 251 3.18 11.89 -7.90
N VAL A 252 3.95 10.93 -7.40
CA VAL A 252 3.43 9.84 -6.58
C VAL A 252 4.27 9.72 -5.31
N SER A 253 3.62 9.90 -4.17
CA SER A 253 4.22 9.73 -2.84
C SER A 253 3.36 8.78 -2.02
N ILE A 254 3.93 7.65 -1.61
CA ILE A 254 3.28 6.67 -0.74
C ILE A 254 4.22 6.41 0.42
N THR A 255 3.90 6.99 1.58
CA THR A 255 4.82 7.08 2.72
C THR A 255 4.17 6.67 4.03
N ASN A 256 4.93 6.01 4.90
CA ASN A 256 4.53 5.73 6.29
C ASN A 256 3.20 4.97 6.43
N ASN A 257 2.79 4.20 5.42
CA ASN A 257 1.52 3.48 5.45
C ASN A 257 1.70 2.08 6.06
N THR A 258 0.69 1.61 6.78
CA THR A 258 0.58 0.21 7.20
C THR A 258 -0.49 -0.48 6.39
N ILE A 259 -0.13 -1.57 5.72
CA ILE A 259 -1.04 -2.40 4.93
C ILE A 259 -1.05 -3.80 5.51
N ASP A 260 -2.23 -4.29 5.89
CA ASP A 260 -2.40 -5.57 6.59
C ASP A 260 -3.49 -6.43 5.97
N GLY A 261 -3.17 -7.66 5.58
CA GLY A 261 -4.16 -8.60 5.09
C GLY A 261 -4.71 -8.29 3.70
N ALA A 262 -3.96 -7.60 2.84
CA ALA A 262 -4.37 -7.42 1.45
C ALA A 262 -4.39 -8.78 0.73
N GLY A 263 -5.42 -9.02 -0.08
CA GLY A 263 -5.57 -10.27 -0.78
C GLY A 263 -4.45 -10.50 -1.77
N THR A 264 -4.20 -9.56 -2.69
CA THR A 264 -3.12 -9.67 -3.70
C THR A 264 -1.79 -9.08 -3.24
N PHE A 265 -1.38 -7.96 -3.81
CA PHE A 265 -0.20 -7.23 -3.37
C PHE A 265 -0.64 -6.32 -2.22
N GLY A 266 0.23 -6.04 -1.24
CA GLY A 266 -0.03 -4.91 -0.36
C GLY A 266 -0.11 -3.63 -1.18
N MET A 267 0.87 -3.44 -2.08
CA MET A 267 0.89 -2.35 -3.04
C MET A 267 1.25 -2.85 -4.43
N SER A 268 0.50 -2.42 -5.44
CA SER A 268 0.85 -2.62 -6.84
C SER A 268 0.83 -1.29 -7.58
N LEU A 269 1.99 -0.88 -8.06
CA LEU A 269 2.16 0.30 -8.88
C LEU A 269 2.66 -0.13 -10.25
N PHE A 270 1.95 0.31 -11.29
CA PHE A 270 2.33 0.00 -12.66
C PHE A 270 1.95 1.13 -13.60
N SER A 271 2.64 1.20 -14.72
CA SER A 271 2.25 2.09 -15.80
C SER A 271 2.53 1.41 -17.13
N PRO A 272 1.70 1.59 -18.17
CA PRO A 272 2.03 1.07 -19.48
C PRO A 272 3.30 1.75 -19.99
N SER A 273 4.33 0.94 -20.29
CA SER A 273 5.67 1.29 -20.82
C SER A 273 6.60 2.05 -19.86
N ASN A 274 7.91 1.71 -19.87
CA ASN A 274 9.01 2.30 -19.07
C ASN A 274 8.89 3.81 -18.91
N VAL A 275 8.22 4.26 -17.86
CA VAL A 275 7.90 5.67 -17.64
C VAL A 275 8.45 6.15 -16.33
N SER A 276 8.98 7.36 -16.37
CA SER A 276 9.37 8.11 -15.19
C SER A 276 8.13 8.81 -14.64
N PRO A 277 7.70 8.53 -13.40
CA PRO A 277 6.99 9.53 -12.63
C PRO A 277 7.82 10.83 -12.63
N ALA A 278 7.14 11.98 -12.55
CA ALA A 278 7.85 13.25 -12.38
C ALA A 278 8.61 13.27 -11.05
N THR A 279 7.99 12.69 -10.02
CA THR A 279 8.62 12.34 -8.73
C THR A 279 7.99 11.04 -8.23
N PHE A 280 8.81 10.18 -7.63
CA PHE A 280 8.36 8.92 -7.06
C PHE A 280 8.99 8.70 -5.69
N THR A 281 8.15 8.52 -4.68
CA THR A 281 8.60 8.17 -3.33
C THR A 281 7.73 7.04 -2.81
N LEU A 282 8.40 5.98 -2.36
CA LEU A 282 7.82 4.83 -1.70
C LEU A 282 8.68 4.53 -0.48
N THR A 283 8.37 5.15 0.67
CA THR A 283 9.24 5.07 1.85
C THR A 283 8.53 4.83 3.16
N GLY A 284 9.18 4.10 4.07
CA GLY A 284 8.67 3.89 5.43
C GLY A 284 7.36 3.09 5.51
N ASN A 285 6.94 2.42 4.44
CA ASN A 285 5.71 1.64 4.45
C ASN A 285 5.95 0.27 5.07
N THR A 286 4.96 -0.24 5.80
CA THR A 286 4.95 -1.60 6.35
C THR A 286 3.84 -2.40 5.68
N VAL A 287 4.19 -3.50 5.01
CA VAL A 287 3.22 -4.42 4.40
C VAL A 287 3.30 -5.76 5.09
N LYS A 288 2.20 -6.26 5.64
CA LYS A 288 2.18 -7.52 6.38
C LYS A 288 0.96 -8.38 6.09
N ASN A 289 1.10 -9.68 6.34
CA ASN A 289 0.05 -10.68 6.17
C ASN A 289 -0.66 -10.64 4.81
N SER A 290 0.01 -10.08 3.79
CA SER A 290 -0.61 -9.78 2.50
C SER A 290 -0.12 -10.75 1.44
N GLY A 291 -0.99 -11.07 0.49
CA GLY A 291 -0.56 -11.84 -0.68
C GLY A 291 -0.28 -13.32 -0.44
N ALA A 292 -0.71 -13.87 0.70
CA ALA A 292 -0.64 -15.31 0.96
C ALA A 292 -1.31 -16.12 -0.16
N ALA A 293 -0.81 -17.33 -0.42
CA ALA A 293 -1.45 -18.25 -1.35
C ALA A 293 -2.88 -18.57 -0.90
N ASN A 294 -3.79 -18.73 -1.86
CA ASN A 294 -5.13 -19.20 -1.59
C ASN A 294 -5.54 -20.24 -2.64
N LEU A 295 -5.60 -21.50 -2.22
CA LEU A 295 -5.95 -22.62 -3.10
C LEU A 295 -7.42 -22.59 -3.55
N ALA A 296 -8.33 -22.11 -2.71
CA ALA A 296 -9.76 -22.01 -3.06
C ALA A 296 -10.01 -21.01 -4.20
N LEU A 297 -9.09 -20.06 -4.39
CA LEU A 297 -9.13 -19.04 -5.44
C LEU A 297 -8.05 -19.25 -6.51
N SER A 298 -7.38 -20.41 -6.53
CA SER A 298 -6.28 -20.72 -7.45
C SER A 298 -5.18 -19.65 -7.47
N ARG A 299 -4.93 -19.03 -6.31
CA ARG A 299 -4.08 -17.84 -6.18
C ARG A 299 -2.72 -18.19 -5.58
N GLN A 300 -1.67 -17.88 -6.32
CA GLN A 300 -0.29 -18.09 -5.91
C GLN A 300 0.18 -17.02 -4.89
N PRO A 301 1.27 -17.24 -4.15
CA PRO A 301 1.90 -16.21 -3.33
C PRO A 301 2.24 -14.96 -4.16
N HIS A 302 1.97 -13.78 -3.62
CA HIS A 302 2.34 -12.50 -4.23
C HIS A 302 3.38 -11.78 -3.37
N PRO A 303 4.30 -11.02 -3.98
CA PRO A 303 5.16 -10.10 -3.24
C PRO A 303 4.35 -9.01 -2.54
N ALA A 304 4.89 -8.53 -1.43
CA ALA A 304 4.35 -7.42 -0.67
C ALA A 304 4.13 -6.18 -1.55
N VAL A 305 5.11 -5.88 -2.41
CA VAL A 305 5.08 -4.73 -3.32
C VAL A 305 5.44 -5.16 -4.74
N ARG A 306 4.72 -4.62 -5.71
CA ARG A 306 5.02 -4.75 -7.14
C ARG A 306 5.16 -3.38 -7.80
N LEU A 307 6.29 -3.15 -8.47
CA LEU A 307 6.66 -1.93 -9.20
C LEU A 307 7.05 -2.26 -10.65
N ILE A 308 6.09 -2.24 -11.59
CA ILE A 308 6.36 -2.67 -12.98
C ILE A 308 6.57 -1.46 -13.90
N SER A 309 7.58 -1.56 -14.75
CA SER A 309 7.97 -0.58 -15.78
C SER A 309 8.27 0.81 -15.22
N MET A 310 9.03 0.85 -14.12
CA MET A 310 9.31 2.09 -13.39
C MET A 310 10.74 2.59 -13.63
N ILE A 311 10.85 3.89 -13.89
CA ILE A 311 12.11 4.63 -13.74
C ILE A 311 12.09 5.26 -12.34
N ALA A 312 12.91 4.75 -11.44
CA ALA A 312 12.89 5.15 -10.03
C ALA A 312 14.30 5.22 -9.43
N ALA A 313 14.47 6.10 -8.45
CA ALA A 313 15.62 6.06 -7.56
C ALA A 313 15.38 5.00 -6.48
N PHE A 314 16.41 4.22 -6.13
CA PHE A 314 16.43 3.38 -4.94
C PHE A 314 17.33 4.05 -3.88
N GLY A 315 17.03 3.80 -2.61
CA GLY A 315 17.60 4.55 -1.50
C GLY A 315 16.81 5.82 -1.19
N SER A 316 17.36 6.67 -0.31
CA SER A 316 16.64 7.71 0.44
C SER A 316 15.83 8.74 -0.36
N THR A 317 15.98 8.80 -1.68
CA THR A 317 15.27 9.73 -2.57
C THR A 317 14.13 9.11 -3.37
N GLY A 318 13.89 7.80 -3.25
CA GLY A 318 12.82 7.11 -3.98
C GLY A 318 12.24 5.93 -3.23
N VAL A 319 12.77 4.72 -3.45
CA VAL A 319 12.32 3.49 -2.77
C VAL A 319 13.28 3.15 -1.63
N ASP A 320 12.81 3.29 -0.38
CA ASP A 320 13.65 3.07 0.81
C ASP A 320 12.88 2.72 2.08
N GLY A 321 13.51 2.01 3.01
CA GLY A 321 12.95 1.77 4.34
C GLY A 321 11.56 1.13 4.35
N ASN A 322 11.20 0.35 3.32
CA ASN A 322 9.94 -0.38 3.30
C ASN A 322 10.13 -1.73 3.98
N HIS A 323 9.26 -2.01 4.93
CA HIS A 323 9.30 -3.18 5.79
C HIS A 323 8.11 -4.11 5.54
N GLY A 324 8.23 -5.33 6.03
CA GLY A 324 7.11 -6.24 6.08
C GLY A 324 7.44 -7.56 6.74
N ASN A 325 6.39 -8.38 6.86
CA ASN A 325 6.47 -9.73 7.38
C ASN A 325 5.23 -10.54 6.99
N SER A 326 5.37 -11.87 6.98
CA SER A 326 4.28 -12.81 6.76
C SER A 326 3.52 -12.58 5.46
N ASN A 327 4.15 -11.98 4.45
CA ASN A 327 3.54 -11.83 3.13
C ASN A 327 3.70 -13.12 2.31
N GLY A 328 3.04 -13.19 1.15
CA GLY A 328 3.30 -14.25 0.18
C GLY A 328 4.78 -14.32 -0.20
N LEU A 329 5.38 -13.16 -0.47
CA LEU A 329 6.83 -12.95 -0.49
C LEU A 329 7.12 -11.60 0.19
N ASP A 330 8.04 -11.57 1.15
CA ASP A 330 8.51 -10.35 1.81
C ASP A 330 9.53 -9.63 0.91
N ALA A 331 9.02 -9.13 -0.22
CA ALA A 331 9.80 -8.55 -1.29
C ALA A 331 9.09 -7.41 -2.03
N ILE A 332 9.91 -6.52 -2.58
CA ILE A 332 9.59 -5.59 -3.65
C ILE A 332 10.02 -6.24 -4.96
N ALA A 333 9.05 -6.59 -5.80
CA ALA A 333 9.29 -7.08 -7.15
C ALA A 333 9.21 -5.93 -8.15
N PHE A 334 10.26 -5.71 -8.92
CA PHE A 334 10.36 -4.55 -9.80
C PHE A 334 11.07 -4.81 -11.14
N ASP A 335 10.86 -3.89 -12.08
CA ASP A 335 11.59 -3.78 -13.34
C ASP A 335 11.61 -2.34 -13.84
N GLY A 336 12.49 -2.05 -14.81
CA GLY A 336 12.68 -0.73 -15.40
C GLY A 336 14.09 -0.19 -15.20
N THR A 337 14.23 1.04 -14.68
CA THR A 337 15.53 1.73 -14.55
C THR A 337 15.77 2.25 -13.15
N LEU A 338 16.92 1.90 -12.56
CA LEU A 338 17.47 2.52 -11.36
C LEU A 338 18.28 3.76 -11.75
N THR A 339 17.89 4.92 -11.24
CA THR A 339 18.57 6.20 -11.54
C THR A 339 19.60 6.61 -10.50
N SER A 340 19.70 5.88 -9.39
CA SER A 340 20.61 6.15 -8.27
C SER A 340 21.38 4.90 -7.88
N SER A 341 22.51 5.09 -7.18
CA SER A 341 23.22 3.99 -6.52
C SER A 341 22.33 3.33 -5.47
N ALA A 342 22.41 2.00 -5.37
CA ALA A 342 21.60 1.21 -4.47
C ALA A 342 22.40 0.05 -3.87
N THR A 343 22.04 -0.34 -2.65
CA THR A 343 22.51 -1.60 -2.04
C THR A 343 21.42 -2.64 -2.18
N TRP A 344 21.79 -3.83 -2.64
CA TRP A 344 20.86 -4.94 -2.78
C TRP A 344 20.41 -5.47 -1.42
N VAL A 345 19.10 -5.68 -1.26
CA VAL A 345 18.51 -6.33 -0.09
C VAL A 345 18.07 -7.73 -0.52
N THR A 346 18.69 -8.76 0.07
CA THR A 346 18.30 -10.14 -0.19
C THR A 346 16.92 -10.41 0.41
N PRO A 347 15.93 -10.87 -0.37
CA PRO A 347 14.62 -11.18 0.20
C PRO A 347 14.66 -12.37 1.14
N THR A 348 13.89 -12.29 2.21
CA THR A 348 13.75 -13.32 3.24
C THR A 348 12.30 -13.35 3.66
N ASN A 349 11.59 -14.48 3.59
CA ASN A 349 10.26 -14.55 4.20
C ASN A 349 10.41 -14.75 5.70
N SER A 350 9.77 -13.91 6.51
CA SER A 350 9.90 -13.89 7.95
C SER A 350 8.55 -13.62 8.62
N ALA A 351 8.34 -14.20 9.80
CA ALA A 351 7.20 -13.86 10.64
C ALA A 351 7.39 -12.55 11.42
N SER A 352 8.63 -12.10 11.59
CA SER A 352 9.00 -10.85 12.26
C SER A 352 9.30 -9.77 11.24
N ASP A 353 8.97 -8.52 11.56
CA ASP A 353 9.22 -7.34 10.72
C ASP A 353 10.68 -7.20 10.29
N HIS A 354 10.89 -6.94 8.99
CA HIS A 354 12.21 -6.69 8.40
C HIS A 354 12.08 -5.88 7.11
N LEU A 355 13.21 -5.37 6.59
CA LEU A 355 13.27 -4.74 5.27
C LEU A 355 12.83 -5.70 4.17
N LEU A 356 11.94 -5.26 3.29
CA LEU A 356 11.55 -6.03 2.11
C LEU A 356 12.74 -6.17 1.17
N GLY A 357 13.01 -7.40 0.71
CA GLY A 357 14.08 -7.63 -0.25
C GLY A 357 13.69 -7.36 -1.69
N HIS A 358 14.65 -7.49 -2.60
CA HIS A 358 14.51 -7.09 -3.99
C HIS A 358 14.38 -8.30 -4.93
N LEU A 359 13.47 -8.23 -5.90
CA LEU A 359 13.30 -9.22 -6.98
C LEU A 359 13.17 -8.50 -8.32
N VAL A 360 13.85 -8.99 -9.37
CA VAL A 360 13.77 -8.40 -10.72
C VAL A 360 12.89 -9.27 -11.63
N VAL A 361 11.87 -8.67 -12.26
CA VAL A 361 10.83 -9.43 -12.99
C VAL A 361 10.98 -9.37 -14.51
N ASN A 362 11.10 -8.19 -15.12
CA ASN A 362 11.15 -8.06 -16.60
C ASN A 362 12.47 -7.48 -17.13
N GLY A 363 13.43 -7.21 -16.24
CA GLY A 363 14.74 -6.67 -16.58
C GLY A 363 15.01 -5.38 -15.83
N LEU A 364 16.28 -5.07 -15.63
CA LEU A 364 16.68 -3.89 -14.88
C LEU A 364 17.82 -3.18 -15.60
N THR A 365 17.68 -1.87 -15.79
CA THR A 365 18.78 -1.00 -16.22
C THR A 365 19.26 -0.20 -15.02
N ILE A 366 20.54 -0.20 -14.76
CA ILE A 366 21.19 0.67 -13.80
C ILE A 366 21.77 1.82 -14.62
N ALA A 367 21.31 3.03 -14.34
CA ALA A 367 21.64 4.22 -15.11
C ALA A 367 23.08 4.67 -14.89
N SER A 368 23.57 5.44 -15.85
CA SER A 368 24.95 5.88 -15.90
C SER A 368 25.42 6.60 -14.64
N GLY A 369 26.62 6.26 -14.17
CA GLY A 369 27.21 6.79 -12.95
C GLY A 369 26.69 6.19 -11.65
N ALA A 370 25.64 5.36 -11.67
CA ALA A 370 25.15 4.67 -10.49
C ALA A 370 25.95 3.39 -10.19
N ILE A 371 25.93 2.99 -8.91
CA ILE A 371 26.57 1.76 -8.41
C ILE A 371 25.49 0.86 -7.80
N LEU A 372 25.38 -0.37 -8.28
CA LEU A 372 24.64 -1.42 -7.58
C LEU A 372 25.63 -2.22 -6.72
N THR A 373 25.48 -2.13 -5.40
CA THR A 373 26.31 -2.85 -4.44
C THR A 373 25.61 -4.12 -3.98
N LEU A 374 26.29 -5.26 -4.08
CA LEU A 374 25.86 -6.54 -3.53
C LEU A 374 26.59 -6.78 -2.19
N PRO A 375 25.88 -6.81 -1.05
CA PRO A 375 26.48 -7.23 0.22
C PRO A 375 27.03 -8.65 0.18
N ALA A 376 27.83 -9.00 1.20
CA ALA A 376 28.35 -10.35 1.35
C ALA A 376 27.21 -11.39 1.36
N ASN A 377 27.36 -12.45 0.57
CA ASN A 377 26.37 -13.53 0.42
C ASN A 377 25.00 -13.07 -0.10
N ALA A 378 24.92 -11.92 -0.77
CA ALA A 378 23.66 -11.45 -1.34
C ALA A 378 23.07 -12.45 -2.35
N VAL A 379 21.75 -12.64 -2.34
CA VAL A 379 21.04 -13.45 -3.34
C VAL A 379 20.21 -12.55 -4.24
N VAL A 380 20.58 -12.50 -5.51
CA VAL A 380 19.88 -11.78 -6.57
C VAL A 380 19.07 -12.78 -7.38
N LYS A 381 17.76 -12.57 -7.47
CA LYS A 381 16.88 -13.35 -8.35
C LYS A 381 16.30 -12.46 -9.44
N THR A 382 16.44 -12.91 -10.69
CA THR A 382 15.93 -12.22 -11.88
C THR A 382 15.29 -13.19 -12.89
N LEU A 383 14.39 -12.71 -13.74
CA LEU A 383 13.89 -13.44 -14.92
C LEU A 383 14.39 -12.85 -16.25
N SER A 384 15.25 -11.82 -16.20
CA SER A 384 15.70 -11.07 -17.37
C SER A 384 17.09 -10.46 -17.14
N THR A 385 17.57 -9.70 -18.11
CA THR A 385 18.89 -9.06 -18.12
C THR A 385 19.00 -7.96 -17.07
N LEU A 386 20.18 -7.89 -16.44
CA LEU A 386 20.62 -6.74 -15.65
C LEU A 386 21.61 -5.94 -16.50
N THR A 387 21.26 -4.71 -16.86
CA THR A 387 22.04 -3.83 -17.74
C THR A 387 22.69 -2.72 -16.93
N PHE A 388 24.01 -2.66 -16.95
CA PHE A 388 24.83 -1.61 -16.36
C PHE A 388 25.24 -0.65 -17.48
N GLN A 389 24.39 0.34 -17.77
CA GLN A 389 24.60 1.32 -18.84
C GLN A 389 25.44 2.47 -18.29
N GLY A 390 26.75 2.44 -18.53
CA GLY A 390 27.67 3.40 -17.91
C GLY A 390 27.76 3.29 -16.38
N ALA A 391 27.25 2.19 -15.81
CA ALA A 391 27.09 1.96 -14.37
C ALA A 391 28.05 0.89 -13.84
N THR A 392 28.16 0.79 -12.52
CA THR A 392 29.05 -0.18 -11.85
C THR A 392 28.29 -1.25 -11.08
N LEU A 393 28.69 -2.51 -11.25
CA LEU A 393 28.36 -3.59 -10.32
C LEU A 393 29.50 -3.78 -9.32
N ASP A 394 29.22 -3.56 -8.03
CA ASP A 394 30.15 -3.86 -6.95
C ASP A 394 29.66 -5.07 -6.15
N ALA A 395 30.30 -6.22 -6.34
CA ALA A 395 30.08 -7.43 -5.55
C ALA A 395 31.39 -7.89 -4.87
N THR A 396 32.22 -6.93 -4.47
CA THR A 396 33.53 -7.20 -3.84
C THR A 396 33.43 -7.71 -2.41
N ALA A 397 32.30 -7.48 -1.73
CA ALA A 397 32.01 -8.02 -0.40
C ALA A 397 31.98 -9.56 -0.38
N GLY A 398 31.68 -10.16 -1.52
CA GLY A 398 31.96 -11.56 -1.82
C GLY A 398 30.86 -12.56 -1.51
N GLY A 399 30.89 -13.71 -2.20
CA GLY A 399 29.98 -14.83 -1.95
C GLY A 399 28.55 -14.66 -2.48
N ALA A 400 28.28 -13.62 -3.27
CA ALA A 400 26.95 -13.38 -3.81
C ALA A 400 26.49 -14.54 -4.73
N THR A 401 25.18 -14.76 -4.83
CA THR A 401 24.57 -15.68 -5.79
C THR A 401 23.59 -14.92 -6.68
N ILE A 402 23.75 -15.03 -8.00
CA ILE A 402 22.85 -14.46 -9.00
C ILE A 402 22.19 -15.62 -9.76
N THR A 403 20.86 -15.70 -9.70
CA THR A 403 20.10 -16.84 -10.23
C THR A 403 18.69 -16.43 -10.70
N THR A 404 17.92 -17.39 -11.17
CA THR A 404 16.54 -17.21 -11.62
C THR A 404 15.52 -17.22 -10.48
N LEU A 405 14.37 -16.55 -10.64
CA LEU A 405 13.22 -16.69 -9.72
C LEU A 405 12.69 -18.13 -9.65
N ARG A 406 13.04 -19.00 -10.61
CA ARG A 406 12.69 -20.44 -10.59
C ARG A 406 13.58 -21.27 -9.67
N ASP A 407 14.73 -20.73 -9.25
CA ASP A 407 15.72 -21.45 -8.45
C ASP A 407 15.36 -21.37 -6.97
N ASN A 408 14.71 -22.41 -6.45
CA ASN A 408 14.37 -22.53 -5.04
C ASN A 408 15.51 -23.12 -4.18
N SER A 409 16.69 -23.41 -4.76
CA SER A 409 17.81 -24.00 -4.00
C SER A 409 18.62 -22.99 -3.19
N VAL A 410 18.47 -21.68 -3.46
CA VAL A 410 19.18 -20.59 -2.76
C VAL A 410 18.24 -19.43 -2.49
N GLY A 411 18.37 -18.79 -1.32
CA GLY A 411 17.52 -17.66 -0.91
C GLY A 411 16.05 -18.05 -0.70
N PRO A 412 15.11 -17.09 -0.77
CA PRO A 412 13.70 -17.34 -0.49
C PRO A 412 13.05 -18.16 -1.60
N VAL A 413 12.07 -19.00 -1.26
CA VAL A 413 11.27 -19.74 -2.23
C VAL A 413 10.38 -18.76 -2.98
N THR A 414 10.69 -18.53 -4.26
CA THR A 414 9.99 -17.55 -5.13
C THR A 414 9.08 -18.21 -6.16
N CYS A 415 9.11 -19.53 -6.25
CA CYS A 415 8.26 -20.31 -7.16
C CYS A 415 7.54 -21.47 -6.43
N PRO A 416 6.24 -21.72 -6.69
CA PRO A 416 5.38 -20.91 -7.56
C PRO A 416 4.96 -19.61 -6.86
N SER A 417 4.78 -18.56 -7.66
CA SER A 417 4.28 -17.26 -7.22
C SER A 417 3.51 -16.59 -8.35
N ALA A 418 2.92 -15.43 -8.07
CA ALA A 418 2.33 -14.58 -9.10
C ALA A 418 3.34 -14.05 -10.13
N LEU A 419 4.63 -14.15 -9.84
CA LEU A 419 5.71 -13.74 -10.75
C LEU A 419 6.14 -14.87 -11.67
N VAL A 420 6.15 -16.11 -11.15
CA VAL A 420 6.62 -17.28 -11.89
C VAL A 420 5.93 -18.56 -11.43
N THR A 421 5.41 -19.35 -12.38
CA THR A 421 4.62 -20.55 -12.07
C THR A 421 5.40 -21.86 -12.21
N GLY A 422 6.40 -21.93 -13.09
CA GLY A 422 7.19 -23.15 -13.32
C GLY A 422 8.47 -23.17 -12.49
N CYS A 423 8.66 -24.20 -11.66
CA CYS A 423 9.72 -24.25 -10.63
C CYS A 423 10.88 -25.20 -10.93
N SER A 424 11.11 -25.44 -12.22
CA SER A 424 12.25 -26.20 -12.72
C SER A 424 13.25 -25.20 -13.31
N PRO A 425 14.28 -24.77 -12.57
CA PRO A 425 15.27 -23.85 -13.11
C PRO A 425 16.05 -24.53 -14.24
N ALA A 426 16.27 -23.80 -15.32
CA ALA A 426 16.91 -24.28 -16.54
C ALA A 426 17.88 -23.22 -17.10
N ALA A 427 18.87 -23.69 -17.87
CA ALA A 427 19.82 -22.80 -18.54
C ALA A 427 19.09 -21.80 -19.46
N GLY A 428 19.42 -20.52 -19.36
CA GLY A 428 18.75 -19.45 -20.12
C GLY A 428 17.47 -18.90 -19.49
N ASP A 429 17.15 -19.27 -18.23
CA ASP A 429 15.98 -18.75 -17.52
C ASP A 429 16.01 -17.24 -17.28
N TRP A 430 17.19 -16.63 -17.39
CA TRP A 430 17.37 -15.18 -17.40
C TRP A 430 18.50 -14.81 -18.36
N GLY A 431 18.60 -13.53 -18.72
CA GLY A 431 19.50 -13.06 -19.76
C GLY A 431 20.98 -13.05 -19.34
N THR A 432 21.48 -11.85 -19.01
CA THR A 432 22.91 -11.63 -18.76
C THR A 432 23.17 -10.49 -17.78
N LEU A 433 24.39 -10.43 -17.23
CA LEU A 433 24.96 -9.20 -16.69
C LEU A 433 25.60 -8.42 -17.86
N SER A 434 24.86 -7.44 -18.38
CA SER A 434 25.25 -6.65 -19.54
C SER A 434 25.92 -5.36 -19.12
N PHE A 435 27.14 -5.10 -19.59
CA PHE A 435 27.92 -3.89 -19.30
C PHE A 435 28.14 -3.12 -20.60
N THR A 436 27.51 -1.95 -20.69
CA THR A 436 27.51 -1.12 -21.91
C THR A 436 28.01 0.29 -21.62
N GLN A 437 28.47 0.99 -22.66
CA GLN A 437 28.70 2.42 -22.56
C GLN A 437 27.37 3.16 -22.62
N ASP A 438 27.22 4.20 -21.80
CA ASP A 438 26.25 5.24 -22.06
C ASP A 438 26.84 6.23 -23.06
N PHE A 439 26.26 6.34 -24.25
CA PHE A 439 26.73 7.26 -25.27
C PHE A 439 26.40 8.73 -24.98
N THR A 440 25.47 9.00 -24.06
CA THR A 440 25.13 10.37 -23.65
C THR A 440 26.15 10.92 -22.65
N THR A 441 26.48 10.15 -21.61
CA THR A 441 27.45 10.57 -20.57
C THR A 441 28.88 10.12 -20.86
N THR A 442 29.09 9.26 -21.85
CA THR A 442 30.36 8.59 -22.20
C THR A 442 30.91 7.62 -21.14
N LEU A 443 30.25 7.50 -19.98
CA LEU A 443 30.63 6.57 -18.93
C LEU A 443 30.46 5.12 -19.41
N ARG A 444 31.36 4.26 -18.94
CA ARG A 444 31.49 2.89 -19.42
C ARG A 444 31.13 1.92 -18.31
N GLY A 445 30.16 1.04 -18.58
CA GLY A 445 29.72 0.02 -17.64
C GLY A 445 30.86 -0.88 -17.23
N ASN A 446 30.98 -1.18 -15.94
CA ASN A 446 32.09 -1.96 -15.37
C ASN A 446 31.64 -2.77 -14.16
N GLY A 447 32.47 -3.69 -13.66
CA GLY A 447 32.13 -4.42 -12.44
C GLY A 447 33.27 -5.19 -11.79
N ALA A 448 33.12 -5.46 -10.50
CA ALA A 448 34.04 -6.26 -9.71
C ALA A 448 33.27 -7.27 -8.87
N LEU A 449 33.65 -8.55 -8.94
CA LEU A 449 32.95 -9.64 -8.28
C LEU A 449 33.96 -10.60 -7.62
N VAL A 450 33.70 -10.97 -6.37
CA VAL A 450 34.54 -11.88 -5.59
C VAL A 450 33.71 -13.06 -5.10
N GLY A 451 34.13 -14.31 -5.34
CA GLY A 451 33.42 -15.49 -4.83
C GLY A 451 31.97 -15.63 -5.33
N THR A 452 31.58 -14.91 -6.39
CA THR A 452 30.18 -14.88 -6.85
C THR A 452 29.83 -16.15 -7.60
N THR A 453 28.66 -16.71 -7.32
CA THR A 453 28.08 -17.83 -8.07
C THR A 453 26.97 -17.32 -8.99
N ILE A 454 27.06 -17.66 -10.28
CA ILE A 454 26.07 -17.32 -11.31
C ILE A 454 25.45 -18.62 -11.83
N LYS A 455 24.13 -18.72 -11.77
CA LYS A 455 23.38 -19.94 -12.14
C LYS A 455 22.32 -19.63 -13.19
N PHE A 456 22.18 -20.53 -14.16
CA PHE A 456 21.10 -20.51 -15.16
C PHE A 456 21.03 -19.27 -16.10
N PRO A 457 22.12 -18.53 -16.39
CA PRO A 457 22.03 -17.42 -17.34
C PRO A 457 21.87 -17.93 -18.77
N GLN A 458 21.49 -17.04 -19.69
CA GLN A 458 21.75 -17.24 -21.10
C GLN A 458 23.26 -17.08 -21.35
N THR A 459 23.78 -15.89 -21.05
CA THR A 459 25.22 -15.58 -21.06
C THR A 459 25.54 -14.96 -19.70
N ALA A 460 26.54 -15.45 -18.96
CA ALA A 460 26.74 -14.92 -17.60
C ALA A 460 27.18 -13.45 -17.62
N PHE A 461 28.18 -13.12 -18.44
CA PHE A 461 28.70 -11.77 -18.61
C PHE A 461 28.72 -11.36 -20.09
N SER A 462 28.21 -10.18 -20.40
CA SER A 462 28.36 -9.52 -21.70
C SER A 462 28.97 -8.14 -21.48
N ILE A 463 30.23 -7.92 -21.86
CA ILE A 463 30.93 -6.65 -21.64
C ILE A 463 31.57 -6.09 -22.90
N PHE A 464 31.02 -4.97 -23.35
CA PHE A 464 31.43 -4.25 -24.57
C PHE A 464 31.54 -2.74 -24.34
N SER A 465 31.69 -2.31 -23.09
CA SER A 465 31.66 -0.90 -22.70
C SER A 465 32.96 -0.14 -23.02
N GLY A 466 34.08 -0.85 -23.12
CA GLY A 466 35.42 -0.27 -23.22
C GLY A 466 36.00 0.21 -21.90
N ALA A 467 35.40 -0.13 -20.75
CA ALA A 467 35.88 0.33 -19.45
C ALA A 467 37.30 -0.18 -19.18
N THR A 468 38.19 0.66 -18.66
CA THR A 468 39.58 0.28 -18.32
C THR A 468 39.85 0.29 -16.83
N SER A 469 38.83 0.56 -16.02
CA SER A 469 38.89 0.55 -14.56
C SER A 469 37.54 0.13 -13.97
N THR A 470 37.58 -0.36 -12.75
CA THR A 470 36.42 -0.72 -11.92
C THR A 470 36.81 -0.66 -10.44
N VAL A 471 35.90 -1.02 -9.54
CA VAL A 471 36.20 -1.11 -8.11
C VAL A 471 37.37 -2.06 -7.88
N GLY A 472 38.43 -1.57 -7.21
CA GLY A 472 39.62 -2.37 -6.92
C GLY A 472 40.60 -2.54 -8.09
N SER A 473 40.40 -1.89 -9.24
CA SER A 473 41.34 -1.97 -10.38
C SER A 473 41.35 -0.72 -11.26
N THR A 474 42.55 -0.23 -11.58
CA THR A 474 42.76 0.85 -12.56
C THR A 474 43.12 0.36 -13.96
N SER A 475 43.16 -0.96 -14.17
CA SER A 475 43.64 -1.57 -15.42
C SER A 475 42.63 -2.50 -16.10
N PHE A 476 41.55 -2.85 -15.40
CA PHE A 476 40.52 -3.77 -15.88
C PHE A 476 39.13 -3.17 -15.68
N GLY A 477 38.28 -3.27 -16.70
CA GLY A 477 36.87 -2.88 -16.63
C GLY A 477 35.97 -3.96 -16.03
N LEU A 478 36.45 -5.22 -15.99
CA LEU A 478 35.78 -6.31 -15.27
C LEU A 478 36.81 -7.11 -14.48
N LEU A 479 36.59 -7.24 -13.18
CA LEU A 479 37.41 -8.02 -12.27
C LEU A 479 36.60 -9.19 -11.70
N LEU A 480 37.02 -10.42 -12.01
CA LEU A 480 36.37 -11.64 -11.54
C LEU A 480 37.35 -12.44 -10.70
N SER A 481 37.13 -12.49 -9.39
CA SER A 481 37.95 -13.30 -8.47
C SER A 481 37.12 -14.45 -7.93
N ASN A 482 37.55 -15.70 -8.15
CA ASN A 482 36.85 -16.90 -7.68
C ASN A 482 35.36 -16.93 -8.06
N VAL A 483 35.02 -16.53 -9.30
CA VAL A 483 33.64 -16.52 -9.80
C VAL A 483 33.29 -17.88 -10.40
N THR A 484 32.13 -18.43 -10.03
CA THR A 484 31.62 -19.70 -10.54
C THR A 484 30.42 -19.45 -11.45
N ILE A 485 30.43 -20.02 -12.67
CA ILE A 485 29.29 -19.97 -13.60
C ILE A 485 28.80 -21.40 -13.82
N THR A 486 27.49 -21.62 -13.70
CA THR A 486 26.88 -22.94 -13.91
C THR A 486 25.61 -22.85 -14.74
N ASN A 487 25.35 -23.88 -15.56
CA ASN A 487 24.14 -24.03 -16.35
C ASN A 487 23.85 -22.81 -17.26
N ALA A 488 24.88 -22.26 -17.91
CA ALA A 488 24.67 -21.27 -18.97
C ALA A 488 24.15 -21.95 -20.24
N SER A 489 23.23 -21.33 -20.98
CA SER A 489 22.78 -21.85 -22.29
C SER A 489 23.61 -21.34 -23.47
N GLY A 490 24.37 -20.26 -23.28
CA GLY A 490 25.35 -19.69 -24.20
C GLY A 490 26.72 -19.54 -23.55
N ASP A 491 27.40 -18.41 -23.81
CA ASP A 491 28.76 -18.17 -23.32
C ASP A 491 28.80 -17.94 -21.80
N GLY A 492 29.87 -18.40 -21.15
CA GLY A 492 30.16 -17.97 -19.78
C GLY A 492 30.48 -16.48 -19.74
N ILE A 493 31.45 -16.05 -20.55
CA ILE A 493 31.86 -14.65 -20.65
C ILE A 493 31.97 -14.28 -22.12
N GLN A 494 31.28 -13.22 -22.51
CA GLN A 494 31.40 -12.58 -23.80
C GLN A 494 31.98 -11.18 -23.59
N ALA A 495 33.21 -10.95 -24.06
CA ALA A 495 33.91 -9.69 -23.84
C ALA A 495 34.51 -9.15 -25.14
N GLY A 496 34.41 -7.84 -25.33
CA GLY A 496 35.03 -7.11 -26.43
C GLY A 496 35.43 -5.70 -26.02
N SER A 497 36.57 -5.23 -26.51
CA SER A 497 37.07 -3.86 -26.30
C SER A 497 37.30 -3.44 -24.83
N THR A 498 37.12 -4.36 -23.87
CA THR A 498 37.19 -4.11 -22.43
C THR A 498 38.21 -5.07 -21.80
N PRO A 499 39.26 -4.58 -21.11
CA PRO A 499 40.19 -5.46 -20.39
C PRO A 499 39.50 -6.17 -19.23
N VAL A 500 39.62 -7.50 -19.19
CA VAL A 500 39.03 -8.37 -18.15
C VAL A 500 40.15 -9.10 -17.40
N SER A 501 40.04 -9.16 -16.07
CA SER A 501 40.92 -9.96 -15.21
C SER A 501 40.13 -11.07 -14.54
N MET A 502 40.71 -12.27 -14.53
CA MET A 502 40.15 -13.46 -13.90
C MET A 502 41.22 -14.11 -13.02
N SER A 503 40.92 -14.35 -11.75
CA SER A 503 41.88 -14.89 -10.75
C SER A 503 41.26 -15.92 -9.84
#